data_AF-A0A968H567-F1
#
_entry.id   AF-A0A968H567-F1
#
_cell.length_a   1.000
_cell.length_b   1.000
_cell.length_c   1.000
_cell.angle_alpha   90.00
_cell.angle_beta   90.00
_cell.angle_gamma   90.00
#
_symmetry.space_group_name_H-M   'P 1'
#
loop_
_entity.id
_entity.type
_entity.pdbx_description
1 polymer ?
#
loop_
_entity_poly.entity_id
_entity_poly.type
_entity_poly.pdbx_seq_one_letter_code
_entity_poly.pdbx_strand_id
1 'polypeptide(L)'
;MLKTLIMMLLAVTAGTVGDILLAKGMKELGDLSTMNLRGILETAVRAMTDWKIVVGTFMLALFFFLWLAVLSWEDLSVALPMQALNYVLVAVLAKYLLHEQVSPLRWAGITLVCIGVMLITKSSTADKKAAAELNNPPAIQAGSTHGDSAC
;
A
#
# COMPACT_ATOMS: atom_id res chain seq x y z
N MET A 1 -5.04 -7.50 14.04
CA MET A 1 -3.69 -6.94 14.29
C MET A 1 -2.55 -7.82 13.76
N LEU A 2 -1.88 -8.69 14.52
CA LEU A 2 -0.67 -9.41 14.00
C LEU A 2 -0.96 -10.29 12.78
N LYS A 3 -2.03 -11.09 12.83
CA LYS A 3 -2.48 -11.92 11.70
C LYS A 3 -2.81 -11.08 10.47
N THR A 4 -3.43 -9.92 10.66
CA THR A 4 -3.75 -8.99 9.57
C THR A 4 -2.47 -8.38 8.96
N LEU A 5 -1.51 -7.96 9.80
CA LEU A 5 -0.23 -7.43 9.34
C LEU A 5 0.57 -8.45 8.54
N ILE A 6 0.58 -9.72 8.96
CA ILE A 6 1.24 -10.81 8.21
C ILE A 6 0.56 -11.01 6.85
N MET A 7 -0.78 -11.06 6.81
CA MET A 7 -1.54 -11.17 5.57
C MET A 7 -1.29 -9.98 4.64
N MET A 8 -1.21 -8.76 5.18
CA MET A 8 -0.91 -7.56 4.42
C MET A 8 0.50 -7.55 3.84
N LEU A 9 1.51 -7.93 4.62
CA LEU A 9 2.89 -8.03 4.14
C LEU A 9 3.01 -9.09 3.04
N LEU A 10 2.34 -10.24 3.21
CA LEU A 10 2.30 -11.29 2.21
C LEU A 10 1.57 -10.83 0.94
N ALA A 11 0.45 -10.13 1.09
CA ALA A 11 -0.31 -9.56 -0.02
C ALA A 11 0.56 -8.56 -0.78
N VAL A 12 1.11 -7.57 -0.10
CA VAL A 12 1.93 -6.51 -0.69
C VAL A 12 3.12 -7.10 -1.42
N THR A 13 3.86 -8.02 -0.82
CA THR A 13 5.00 -8.68 -1.48
C THR A 13 4.57 -9.47 -2.71
N ALA A 14 3.46 -10.21 -2.64
CA ALA A 14 2.90 -10.92 -3.79
C ALA A 14 2.48 -9.95 -4.91
N GLY A 15 1.87 -8.83 -4.57
CA GLY A 15 1.50 -7.76 -5.50
C GLY A 15 2.72 -7.15 -6.17
N THR A 16 3.73 -6.74 -5.39
CA THR A 16 4.99 -6.18 -5.91
C THR A 16 5.69 -7.15 -6.87
N VAL A 17 5.74 -8.44 -6.54
CA VAL A 17 6.33 -9.47 -7.41
C VAL A 17 5.51 -9.62 -8.68
N GLY A 18 4.18 -9.65 -8.58
CA GLY A 18 3.25 -9.70 -9.72
C GLY A 18 3.45 -8.53 -10.67
N ASP A 19 3.46 -7.29 -10.16
CA ASP A 19 3.69 -6.07 -10.94
C ASP A 19 5.02 -6.11 -11.70
N ILE A 20 6.08 -6.60 -11.05
CA ILE A 20 7.41 -6.68 -11.66
C ILE A 20 7.47 -7.77 -12.73
N LEU A 21 6.85 -8.92 -12.48
CA LEU A 21 6.82 -10.01 -13.43
C LEU A 21 6.03 -9.61 -14.68
N LEU A 22 4.92 -8.88 -14.50
CA LEU A 22 4.13 -8.28 -15.58
C LEU A 22 4.96 -7.25 -16.35
N ALA A 23 5.60 -6.32 -15.64
CA ALA A 23 6.45 -5.30 -16.26
C ALA A 23 7.60 -5.93 -17.06
N LYS A 24 8.20 -7.02 -16.55
CA LYS A 24 9.26 -7.75 -17.23
C LYS A 24 8.76 -8.49 -18.46
N GLY A 25 7.62 -9.17 -18.34
CA GLY A 25 6.96 -9.83 -19.48
C GLY A 25 6.64 -8.83 -20.59
N MET A 26 6.02 -7.70 -20.26
CA MET A 26 5.69 -6.67 -21.24
C MET A 26 6.92 -6.07 -21.93
N LYS A 27 8.05 -5.92 -21.22
CA LYS A 27 9.31 -5.45 -21.81
C LYS A 27 9.95 -6.47 -22.76
N GLU A 28 9.77 -7.77 -22.51
CA GLU A 28 10.29 -8.83 -23.36
C GLU A 28 9.44 -9.06 -24.62
N LEU A 29 8.13 -8.80 -24.55
CA LEU A 29 7.24 -8.92 -25.72
C LEU A 29 7.42 -7.82 -26.77
N GLY A 30 8.14 -6.74 -26.45
CA GLY A 30 8.51 -5.69 -27.39
C GLY A 30 7.56 -4.49 -27.39
N ASP A 31 8.06 -3.37 -27.94
CA ASP A 31 7.42 -2.07 -27.85
C ASP A 31 6.16 -2.00 -28.76
N LEU A 32 4.98 -1.88 -28.14
CA LEU A 32 3.70 -1.78 -28.85
C LEU A 32 3.57 -0.46 -29.63
N SER A 33 4.41 0.53 -29.33
CA SER A 33 4.34 1.88 -29.91
C SER A 33 4.63 1.95 -31.41
N THR A 34 5.29 0.93 -31.99
CA THR A 34 5.61 0.87 -33.42
C THR A 34 4.78 -0.14 -34.21
N MET A 35 3.84 -0.86 -33.56
CA MET A 35 3.12 -1.97 -34.19
C MET A 35 1.76 -1.56 -34.79
N ASN A 36 1.47 -2.09 -36.00
CA ASN A 36 0.13 -2.06 -36.59
C ASN A 36 -0.88 -2.80 -35.69
N LEU A 37 -2.18 -2.51 -35.85
CA LEU A 37 -3.28 -3.12 -35.08
C LEU A 37 -3.22 -4.67 -35.05
N ARG A 38 -2.73 -5.27 -36.14
CA ARG A 38 -2.51 -6.72 -36.26
C ARG A 38 -1.35 -7.23 -35.41
N GLY A 39 -0.27 -6.45 -35.28
CA GLY A 39 0.87 -6.76 -34.41
C GLY A 39 0.54 -6.60 -32.92
N ILE A 40 -0.32 -5.62 -32.58
CA ILE A 40 -0.87 -5.49 -31.22
C ILE A 40 -1.71 -6.73 -30.87
N LEU A 41 -2.57 -7.19 -31.78
CA LEU A 41 -3.40 -8.37 -31.56
C LEU A 41 -2.56 -9.64 -31.38
N GLU A 42 -1.52 -9.82 -32.20
CA GLU A 42 -0.59 -10.95 -32.09
C GLU A 42 0.20 -10.89 -30.77
N THR A 43 0.69 -9.71 -30.39
CA THR A 43 1.38 -9.50 -29.11
C THR A 43 0.45 -9.74 -27.91
N ALA A 44 -0.82 -9.36 -28.01
CA ALA A 44 -1.82 -9.63 -26.97
C ALA A 44 -2.08 -11.14 -26.78
N VAL A 45 -2.20 -11.90 -27.88
CA VAL A 45 -2.33 -13.36 -27.81
C VAL A 45 -1.07 -13.99 -27.22
N ARG A 46 0.11 -13.49 -27.62
CA ARG A 46 1.39 -13.95 -27.09
C ARG A 46 1.55 -13.62 -25.61
N ALA A 47 1.08 -12.46 -25.17
CA ALA A 47 1.08 -12.04 -23.77
C ALA A 47 0.23 -12.97 -22.90
N MET A 48 -0.93 -13.43 -23.41
CA MET A 48 -1.76 -14.41 -22.72
C MET A 48 -1.12 -15.80 -22.62
N THR A 49 -0.13 -16.09 -23.47
CA THR A 49 0.54 -17.40 -23.50
C THR A 49 1.90 -17.37 -22.79
N ASP A 50 2.43 -16.18 -22.49
CA ASP A 50 3.71 -16.02 -21.81
C ASP A 50 3.59 -16.39 -20.32
N TRP A 51 4.43 -17.32 -19.89
CA TRP A 51 4.41 -17.83 -18.52
C TRP A 51 4.61 -16.72 -17.47
N LYS A 52 5.42 -15.69 -17.75
CA LYS A 52 5.72 -14.61 -16.80
C LYS A 52 4.49 -13.72 -16.60
N ILE A 53 3.78 -13.42 -17.69
CA ILE A 53 2.57 -12.61 -17.64
C ILE A 53 1.43 -13.38 -16.98
N VAL A 54 1.26 -14.67 -17.29
CA VAL A 54 0.22 -15.51 -16.67
C VAL A 54 0.46 -15.65 -15.16
N VAL A 55 1.68 -15.98 -14.74
CA VAL A 55 2.02 -16.09 -13.31
C VAL A 55 1.91 -14.75 -12.60
N GLY A 56 2.36 -13.66 -13.25
CA GLY A 56 2.25 -12.30 -12.71
C GLY A 56 0.79 -11.89 -12.51
N THR A 57 -0.06 -12.18 -13.49
CA THR A 57 -1.51 -11.92 -13.43
C THR A 57 -2.17 -12.72 -12.32
N PHE A 58 -1.81 -14.00 -12.17
CA PHE A 58 -2.36 -14.84 -11.10
C PHE A 58 -1.93 -14.35 -9.71
N MET A 59 -0.66 -13.97 -9.53
CA MET A 59 -0.20 -13.34 -8.29
C MET A 59 -0.93 -12.03 -8.00
N LEU A 60 -1.18 -11.21 -9.02
CA LEU A 60 -1.88 -9.94 -8.85
C LEU A 60 -3.36 -10.15 -8.50
N ALA A 61 -4.00 -11.16 -9.10
CA ALA A 61 -5.35 -11.57 -8.71
C ALA A 61 -5.39 -12.05 -7.25
N LEU A 62 -4.43 -12.88 -6.83
CA LEU A 62 -4.31 -13.32 -5.44
C LEU A 62 -4.12 -12.12 -4.50
N PHE A 63 -3.21 -11.20 -4.83
CA PHE A 63 -3.02 -9.95 -4.09
C PHE A 63 -4.33 -9.19 -3.93
N PHE A 64 -5.11 -9.05 -5.00
CA PHE A 64 -6.38 -8.35 -4.98
C PHE A 64 -7.38 -8.98 -4.00
N PHE A 65 -7.53 -10.31 -4.00
CA PHE A 65 -8.40 -11.00 -3.05
C PHE A 65 -7.91 -10.86 -1.60
N LEU A 66 -6.60 -10.97 -1.36
CA LEU A 66 -6.02 -10.75 -0.03
C LEU A 66 -6.24 -9.32 0.45
N TRP A 67 -6.10 -8.34 -0.46
CA TRP A 67 -6.32 -6.94 -0.17
C TRP A 67 -7.78 -6.66 0.19
N LEU A 68 -8.73 -7.22 -0.56
CA LEU A 68 -10.16 -7.14 -0.22
C LEU A 68 -10.46 -7.78 1.15
N ALA A 69 -9.85 -8.92 1.46
CA ALA A 69 -10.02 -9.57 2.76
C ALA A 69 -9.51 -8.69 3.91
N VAL A 70 -8.36 -8.03 3.74
CA VAL A 70 -7.82 -7.07 4.72
C VAL A 70 -8.75 -5.88 4.90
N LEU A 71 -9.22 -5.28 3.80
CA LEU A 71 -10.17 -4.16 3.85
C LEU A 71 -11.50 -4.53 4.49
N SER A 72 -11.88 -5.81 4.46
CA SER A 72 -13.07 -6.31 5.13
C SER A 72 -12.89 -6.46 6.65
N TRP A 73 -11.66 -6.49 7.17
CA TRP A 73 -11.38 -6.76 8.58
C TRP A 73 -10.91 -5.53 9.37
N GLU A 74 -10.17 -4.64 8.72
CA GLU A 74 -9.55 -3.48 9.36
C GLU A 74 -9.98 -2.19 8.67
N ASP A 75 -9.98 -1.09 9.43
CA ASP A 75 -10.23 0.25 8.88
C ASP A 75 -9.18 0.59 7.80
N LEU A 76 -9.62 1.25 6.74
CA LEU A 76 -8.75 1.72 5.64
C LEU A 76 -7.55 2.57 6.15
N SER A 77 -7.71 3.22 7.29
CA SER A 77 -6.68 4.01 7.97
C SER A 77 -5.43 3.19 8.35
N VAL A 78 -5.57 1.89 8.65
CA VAL A 78 -4.45 0.99 8.95
C VAL A 78 -3.79 0.47 7.67
N ALA A 79 -4.58 0.35 6.59
CA ALA A 79 -4.11 -0.16 5.31
C ALA A 79 -3.24 0.86 4.54
N LEU A 80 -3.57 2.14 4.65
CA LEU A 80 -2.90 3.24 3.93
C LEU A 80 -1.39 3.34 4.23
N PRO A 81 -0.90 3.30 5.48
CA PRO A 81 0.53 3.27 5.80
C PRO A 81 1.27 2.11 5.15
N MET A 82 0.66 0.92 5.14
CA MET A 82 1.27 -0.26 4.53
C MET A 82 1.33 -0.13 3.01
N GLN A 83 0.30 0.47 2.39
CA GLN A 83 0.29 0.76 0.97
C GLN A 83 1.38 1.79 0.59
N ALA A 84 1.67 2.78 1.46
CA ALA A 84 2.77 3.71 1.25
C ALA A 84 4.13 2.99 1.17
N LEU A 85 4.35 2.00 2.05
CA LEU A 85 5.56 1.17 2.03
C LEU A 85 5.66 0.33 0.76
N ASN A 86 4.54 -0.15 0.22
CA ASN A 86 4.52 -0.87 -1.06
C ASN A 86 5.13 -0.03 -2.20
N TYR A 87 4.80 1.26 -2.30
CA TYR A 87 5.39 2.13 -3.33
C TYR A 87 6.92 2.22 -3.23
N VAL A 88 7.47 2.22 -2.02
CA VAL A 88 8.93 2.17 -1.79
C VAL A 88 9.48 0.83 -2.26
N LEU A 89 8.84 -0.28 -1.87
CA LEU A 89 9.24 -1.64 -2.27
C LEU A 89 9.25 -1.80 -3.79
N VAL A 90 8.17 -1.40 -4.47
CA VAL A 90 8.07 -1.44 -5.94
C VAL A 90 9.20 -0.65 -6.58
N ALA A 91 9.48 0.57 -6.09
CA ALA A 91 10.55 1.40 -6.64
C ALA A 91 11.94 0.78 -6.46
N VAL A 92 12.20 0.21 -5.28
CA VAL A 92 13.47 -0.48 -4.97
C VAL A 92 13.62 -1.73 -5.83
N LEU A 93 12.62 -2.60 -5.87
CA LEU A 93 12.68 -3.83 -6.67
C LEU A 93 12.68 -3.51 -8.17
N ALA A 94 12.01 -2.47 -8.64
CA ALA A 94 12.13 -2.03 -10.04
C ALA A 94 13.58 -1.59 -10.37
N LYS A 95 14.26 -0.91 -9.44
CA LYS A 95 15.68 -0.57 -9.60
C LYS A 95 16.56 -1.83 -9.66
N TYR A 96 16.32 -2.81 -8.79
CA TYR A 96 17.17 -4.00 -8.67
C TYR A 96 16.87 -5.10 -9.70
N LEU A 97 15.59 -5.42 -9.96
CA LEU A 97 15.20 -6.52 -10.85
C LEU A 97 15.09 -6.08 -12.32
N LEU A 98 14.58 -4.87 -12.56
CA LEU A 98 14.44 -4.31 -13.90
C LEU A 98 15.67 -3.52 -14.35
N HIS A 99 16.63 -3.28 -13.45
CA HIS A 99 17.84 -2.48 -13.71
C HIS A 99 17.53 -1.09 -14.29
N GLU A 100 16.33 -0.56 -14.02
CA GLU A 100 15.95 0.76 -14.48
C GLU A 100 16.52 1.85 -13.57
N GLN A 101 17.01 2.91 -14.20
CA GLN A 101 17.41 4.12 -13.49
C GLN A 101 16.15 4.81 -12.94
N VAL A 102 15.92 4.63 -11.65
CA VAL A 102 14.83 5.32 -10.95
C VAL A 102 15.18 6.79 -10.83
N SER A 103 14.47 7.64 -11.56
CA SER A 103 14.66 9.09 -11.56
C SER A 103 14.58 9.66 -10.13
N PRO A 104 15.40 10.67 -9.78
CA PRO A 104 15.28 11.43 -8.54
C PRO A 104 13.87 11.99 -8.32
N LEU A 105 13.15 12.29 -9.40
CA LEU A 105 11.77 12.77 -9.34
C LEU A 105 10.80 11.68 -8.84
N ARG A 106 11.03 10.41 -9.19
CA ARG A 106 10.21 9.29 -8.67
C ARG A 106 10.43 9.16 -7.16
N TRP A 107 11.67 9.32 -6.69
CA TRP A 107 11.97 9.35 -5.25
C TRP A 107 11.30 10.53 -4.53
N ALA A 108 11.32 11.72 -5.13
CA ALA A 108 10.61 12.88 -4.57
C ALA A 108 9.10 12.64 -4.45
N GLY A 109 8.47 12.04 -5.47
CA GLY A 109 7.06 11.64 -5.42
C GLY A 109 6.75 10.61 -4.33
N ILE A 110 7.60 9.59 -4.16
CA ILE A 110 7.45 8.59 -3.10
C ILE A 110 7.51 9.25 -1.72
N THR A 111 8.50 10.13 -1.50
CA THR A 111 8.62 10.88 -0.24
C THR A 111 7.36 11.72 0.02
N LEU A 112 6.82 12.37 -1.01
CA LEU A 112 5.59 13.17 -0.89
C LEU A 112 4.38 12.30 -0.50
N VAL A 113 4.23 11.11 -1.10
CA VAL A 113 3.19 10.14 -0.72
C VAL A 113 3.35 9.70 0.72
N CYS A 114 4.58 9.38 1.16
CA CYS A 114 4.85 9.03 2.56
C CYS A 114 4.44 10.14 3.53
N ILE A 115 4.74 11.41 3.21
CA ILE A 115 4.34 12.56 4.02
C ILE A 115 2.80 12.68 4.07
N GLY A 116 2.13 12.56 2.92
CA GLY A 116 0.67 12.61 2.85
C GLY A 116 0.01 11.53 3.71
N VAL A 117 0.53 10.31 3.67
CA VAL A 117 0.03 9.20 4.49
C VAL A 117 0.31 9.38 5.98
N MET A 118 1.47 9.95 6.35
CA MET A 118 1.74 10.33 7.74
C MET A 118 0.72 11.35 8.26
N LEU A 119 0.36 12.35 7.45
CA LEU A 119 -0.66 13.34 7.83
C LEU A 119 -2.04 12.69 8.05
N ILE A 120 -2.47 11.81 7.14
CA ILE A 120 -3.74 11.07 7.26
C ILE A 120 -3.76 10.19 8.53
N THR A 121 -2.64 9.54 8.82
CA THR A 121 -2.52 8.68 10.02
C THR A 121 -2.63 9.52 11.30
N LYS A 122 -2.01 10.70 11.32
CA LYS A 122 -2.10 11.63 12.46
C LYS A 122 -3.50 12.20 12.64
N SER A 123 -4.20 12.56 11.56
CA SER A 123 -5.59 13.05 11.66
C SER A 123 -6.53 11.96 12.17
N SER A 124 -6.41 10.73 11.66
CA SER A 124 -7.24 9.60 12.10
C SER A 124 -7.03 9.26 13.58
N THR A 125 -5.80 9.43 14.10
CA THR A 125 -5.51 9.25 15.53
C THR A 125 -6.10 10.38 16.39
N ALA A 126 -6.11 11.62 15.89
CA ALA A 126 -6.71 12.76 16.58
C ALA A 126 -8.24 12.60 16.69
N ASP A 127 -8.89 12.13 15.63
CA ASP A 127 -10.34 11.85 15.63
C ASP A 127 -10.70 10.72 16.61
N LYS A 128 -9.93 9.62 16.62
CA LYS A 128 -10.14 8.52 17.60
C LYS A 128 -9.93 9.00 19.04
N LYS A 129 -8.98 9.90 19.30
CA LYS A 129 -8.73 10.47 20.63
C LYS A 129 -9.87 11.41 21.07
N ALA A 130 -10.35 12.27 20.18
CA ALA A 130 -11.47 13.18 20.46
C ALA A 130 -12.77 12.41 20.75
N ALA A 131 -13.05 11.35 19.99
CA ALA A 131 -14.19 10.47 20.24
C ALA A 131 -14.07 9.71 21.58
N ALA A 132 -12.86 9.33 21.99
CA ALA A 132 -12.62 8.67 23.27
C ALA A 132 -12.81 9.61 24.48
N GLU A 133 -12.41 10.88 24.39
CA GLU A 133 -12.65 11.88 25.45
C GLU A 133 -14.12 12.28 25.60
N LEU A 134 -14.90 12.23 24.50
CA LEU A 134 -16.35 12.43 24.54
C LEU A 134 -17.10 11.25 25.18
N ASN A 135 -16.62 10.02 24.96
CA ASN A 135 -17.29 8.80 25.42
C ASN A 135 -16.83 8.35 26.83
N ASN A 136 -15.73 8.91 27.32
CA ASN A 136 -15.30 8.80 28.71
C ASN A 136 -15.14 10.22 29.28
N PRO A 137 -16.26 10.88 29.64
CA PRO A 137 -16.17 12.21 30.22
C PRO A 137 -15.23 12.12 31.43
N PRO A 138 -14.24 13.01 31.55
CA PRO A 138 -13.36 13.01 32.71
C PRO A 138 -14.28 13.01 33.92
N ALA A 139 -14.15 11.96 34.76
CA ALA A 139 -14.76 11.96 36.06
C ALA A 139 -14.40 13.32 36.65
N ILE A 140 -15.42 14.16 36.82
CA ILE A 140 -15.30 15.44 37.50
C ILE A 140 -14.42 15.14 38.70
N GLN A 141 -13.26 15.79 38.77
CA GLN A 141 -12.40 15.76 39.93
C GLN A 141 -13.22 16.37 41.08
N ALA A 142 -14.08 15.56 41.68
CA ALA A 142 -14.63 15.74 43.00
C ALA A 142 -13.51 15.32 43.97
N GLY A 143 -12.41 16.07 43.90
CA GLY A 143 -11.23 15.93 44.74
C GLY A 143 -11.12 17.18 45.58
N SER A 144 -11.93 17.23 46.65
CA SER A 144 -11.64 17.90 47.91
C SER A 144 -10.88 19.23 47.81
N THR A 145 -11.60 20.34 47.94
CA THR A 145 -11.09 21.47 48.72
C THR A 145 -10.73 20.91 50.09
N HIS A 146 -9.45 20.56 50.23
CA HIS A 146 -8.81 20.21 51.47
C HIS A 146 -9.15 21.34 52.44
N GLY A 147 -9.73 20.99 53.59
CA GLY A 147 -9.92 21.94 54.66
C GLY A 147 -8.55 22.50 55.04
N ASP A 148 -8.36 23.80 54.76
CA ASP A 148 -7.34 24.61 55.37
C ASP A 148 -7.70 24.73 56.86
N SER A 149 -7.16 23.79 57.64
CA SER A 149 -6.85 24.02 59.04
C SER A 149 -5.45 24.59 59.10
N ALA A 150 -5.33 25.91 59.18
CA ALA A 150 -4.15 26.59 59.69
C ALA A 150 -4.52 28.01 60.16
N CYS A 151 -4.43 28.18 61.48
CA CYS A 151 -4.52 29.41 62.29
C CYS A 151 -5.92 29.97 62.62
#